data_AF-A0AA40VV79-F1
#
_entry.id   AF-A0AA40VV79-F1
#
_cell.length_a   1.000
_cell.length_b   1.000
_cell.length_c   1.000
_cell.angle_alpha   90.00
_cell.angle_beta   90.00
_cell.angle_gamma   90.00
#
_symmetry.space_group_name_H-M   'P 1'
#
loop_
_entity.id
_entity.type
_entity.pdbx_description
1 polymer ?
#
loop_
_entity_poly.entity_id
_entity_poly.type
_entity_poly.pdbx_seq_one_letter_code
_entity_poly.pdbx_strand_id
1 'polypeptide(L)' 'MSLIERSISESDEADAEVVHEYCLAVRGYLTNDGCPPLYASGLKLQERLSLIEASLERVTKKGGSQNA' A
#
# COMPACT_ATOMS: atom_id res chain seq x y z
N MET A 1 6.11 13.77 11.29
CA MET A 1 6.04 12.91 12.48
C MET A 1 4.64 12.32 12.54
N SER A 2 4.50 10.99 12.47
CA SER A 2 3.20 10.31 12.51
C SER A 2 2.61 10.31 13.93
N LEU A 3 1.31 10.00 14.08
CA LEU A 3 0.65 9.94 15.39
C LEU A 3 1.22 8.83 16.28
N ILE A 4 1.69 7.74 15.67
CA ILE A 4 2.35 6.61 16.35
C ILE A 4 3.71 7.04 16.88
N GLU A 5 4.50 7.76 16.06
CA GLU A 5 5.81 8.29 16.48
C GLU A 5 5.69 9.26 17.66
N ARG A 6 4.61 10.04 17.73
CA ARG A 6 4.37 10.95 18.85
C ARG A 6 4.01 10.24 20.15
N SER A 7 3.23 9.15 20.09
CA SER A 7 2.86 8.39 21.29
C SER A 7 4.02 7.59 21.90
N ILE A 8 5.02 7.24 21.08
CA ILE A 8 6.17 6.43 21.50
C ILE A 8 7.20 7.26 22.28
N SER A 9 7.27 8.57 22.01
CA SER A 9 8.14 9.50 22.74
C SER A 9 7.81 9.65 24.23
N GLU A 10 6.70 9.07 24.71
CA GLU A 10 6.22 9.13 26.10
C GLU A 10 6.37 7.77 26.85
N SER A 11 6.99 6.75 26.24
CA SER A 11 7.15 5.39 26.80
C SER A 11 8.61 5.05 27.15
N ASP A 12 8.83 3.96 27.91
CA ASP A 12 10.16 3.50 28.39
C ASP A 12 11.25 3.54 27.30
N GLU A 13 12.40 4.13 27.64
CA GLU A 13 13.43 4.61 26.69
C GLU A 13 13.93 3.51 25.73
N ALA A 14 14.07 2.26 26.21
CA ALA A 14 14.60 1.15 25.43
C ALA A 14 13.61 0.62 24.37
N ASP A 15 12.32 0.53 24.71
CA ASP A 15 11.28 0.12 23.75
C ASP A 15 10.99 1.27 22.78
N ALA A 16 11.07 2.51 23.26
CA ALA A 16 10.89 3.70 22.44
C ALA A 16 11.95 3.81 21.33
N GLU A 17 13.22 3.50 21.65
CA GLU A 17 14.33 3.50 20.69
C GLU A 17 14.12 2.45 19.59
N VAL A 18 13.81 1.20 19.95
CA VAL A 18 13.59 0.12 18.98
C VAL A 18 12.43 0.43 18.03
N VAL A 19 11.31 0.94 18.53
CA VAL A 19 10.17 1.27 17.68
C VAL A 19 10.47 2.50 16.82
N HIS A 20 11.22 3.48 17.33
CA HIS A 20 11.63 4.65 16.56
C HIS A 20 12.58 4.27 15.41
N GLU A 21 13.58 3.40 15.66
CA GLU A 21 14.46 2.86 14.63
C GLU A 21 13.70 2.05 13.58
N TYR A 22 12.73 1.24 14.00
CA TYR A 22 11.86 0.49 13.10
C TYR A 22 11.02 1.44 12.21
N CYS A 23 10.40 2.47 12.78
CA CYS A 23 9.66 3.47 12.01
C CYS A 23 10.56 4.23 11.03
N LEU A 24 11.79 4.57 11.44
CA LEU A 24 12.79 5.18 10.57
C LEU A 24 13.20 4.26 9.42
N ALA A 25 13.44 2.98 9.69
CA ALA A 25 13.79 2.00 8.66
C ALA A 25 12.66 1.80 7.64
N VAL A 26 11.41 1.67 8.11
CA VAL A 26 10.23 1.53 7.24
C VAL A 26 10.01 2.80 6.41
N ARG A 27 10.11 3.99 7.03
CA ARG A 27 10.00 5.26 6.31
C ARG A 27 11.14 5.44 5.30
N GLY A 28 12.35 5.06 5.70
CA GLY A 28 13.53 5.04 4.84
C GLY A 28 13.29 4.15 3.62
N TYR A 29 12.81 2.92 3.82
CA TYR A 29 12.43 2.02 2.73
C TYR A 29 11.38 2.66 1.81
N LEU A 30 10.24 3.09 2.35
CA LEU A 30 9.15 3.71 1.58
C LEU A 30 9.56 5.00 0.83
N THR A 31 10.57 5.71 1.32
CA THR A 31 11.06 6.97 0.72
C THR A 31 12.28 6.74 -0.20
N ASN A 32 13.06 5.69 0.04
CA ASN A 32 14.25 5.32 -0.72
C ASN A 32 13.90 4.63 -2.06
N ASP A 33 12.63 4.29 -2.27
CA ASP A 33 12.08 3.89 -3.58
C ASP A 33 12.17 5.00 -4.64
N GLY A 34 12.62 6.21 -4.25
CA GLY A 34 12.84 7.33 -5.16
C GLY A 34 11.55 7.92 -5.76
N CYS A 35 10.38 7.52 -5.24
CA CYS A 35 9.09 7.92 -5.80
C CYS A 35 8.24 8.82 -4.87
N PRO A 36 8.67 10.06 -4.55
CA PRO A 36 7.74 11.13 -4.20
C PRO A 36 7.27 11.89 -5.46
N PRO A 37 6.11 12.54 -5.40
CA PRO A 37 4.83 12.03 -5.91
C PRO A 37 4.73 12.14 -7.45
N LEU A 38 5.31 11.22 -8.22
CA LEU A 38 5.12 11.21 -9.68
C LEU A 38 4.28 10.06 -10.22
N TYR A 39 3.88 9.12 -9.37
CA TYR A 39 2.77 8.22 -9.67
C TYR A 39 2.12 7.80 -8.35
N ALA A 40 0.88 8.23 -8.11
CA ALA A 40 0.09 7.71 -7.00
C ALA A 40 -0.05 6.19 -7.17
N SER A 41 0.71 5.41 -6.41
CA SER A 41 0.69 3.94 -6.45
C SER A 41 -0.73 3.41 -6.24
N GLY A 42 -1.52 4.11 -5.41
CA GLY A 42 -2.95 3.86 -5.24
C GLY A 42 -3.78 4.04 -6.53
N LEU A 43 -3.49 5.06 -7.35
CA LEU A 43 -4.21 5.29 -8.61
C LEU A 43 -3.86 4.22 -9.65
N LYS A 44 -2.57 3.86 -9.76
CA LYS A 44 -2.13 2.74 -10.63
C LYS A 44 -2.74 1.41 -10.21
N LEU A 45 -2.87 1.17 -8.91
CA LEU A 45 -3.50 -0.03 -8.37
C LEU A 45 -5.00 -0.06 -8.72
N GLN A 46 -5.69 1.06 -8.54
CA GLN A 46 -7.11 1.21 -8.86
C GLN A 46 -7.38 0.98 -10.36
N GLU A 47 -6.55 1.52 -11.25
CA GLU A 47 -6.66 1.31 -12.71
C GLU A 47 -6.51 -0.18 -13.07
N ARG A 48 -5.52 -0.85 -12.49
CA ARG A 48 -5.27 -2.29 -12.73
C ARG A 48 -6.42 -3.16 -12.24
N LEU A 49 -6.96 -2.88 -11.05
CA LEU A 49 -8.10 -3.61 -10.51
C LEU A 49 -9.35 -3.44 -11.38
N SER A 50 -9.60 -2.22 -11.88
CA SER A 50 -10.72 -1.94 -12.79
C SER A 50 -10.62 -2.72 -14.11
N LEU A 51 -9.41 -2.85 -14.67
CA LEU A 51 -9.17 -3.65 -15.88
C LEU A 51 -9.39 -5.15 -15.66
N ILE A 52 -9.02 -5.67 -14.49
CA ILE A 52 -9.24 -7.07 -14.11
C ILE A 52 -10.75 -7.33 -13.98
N GLU A 53 -11.48 -6.47 -13.26
CA GLU A 53 -12.93 -6.55 -13.10
C GLU A 53 -13.64 -6.59 -14.47
N ALA A 54 -13.33 -5.65 -15.36
CA ALA A 54 -13.90 -5.61 -16.71
C ALA A 54 -13.57 -6.87 -17.53
N SER A 55 -12.39 -7.47 -17.31
CA SER A 55 -12.02 -8.72 -17.98
C SER A 55 -12.85 -9.90 -17.47
N LEU A 56 -13.04 -9.99 -16.15
CA LEU A 56 -13.88 -11.01 -15.53
C LEU A 56 -15.35 -10.86 -15.94
N GLU A 57 -15.86 -9.64 -16.02
CA GLU A 57 -17.21 -9.38 -16.54
C GLU A 57 -17.35 -9.82 -18.01
N ARG A 58 -16.37 -9.53 -18.86
CA ARG A 58 -16.38 -10.01 -20.25
C ARG A 58 -16.35 -11.53 -20.34
N VAL A 59 -15.54 -12.20 -19.53
CA VAL A 59 -15.43 -13.67 -19.53
C VAL A 59 -16.71 -14.31 -19.02
N THR A 60 -17.30 -13.79 -17.95
CA THR A 60 -18.60 -14.27 -17.42
C THR A 60 -19.72 -14.06 -18.43
N LYS A 61 -19.78 -12.91 -19.09
CA LYS A 61 -20.74 -12.63 -20.18
C LYS A 61 -20.52 -13.52 -21.41
N LYS A 62 -19.27 -13.84 -21.74
CA LYS A 62 -18.92 -14.75 -22.85
C LYS A 62 -19.18 -16.23 -22.50
N GLY A 63 -19.04 -16.61 -21.24
CA GLY A 63 -19.25 -17.97 -20.71
C GLY A 63 -20.73 -18.38 -20.60
N GLY A 64 -21.67 -17.45 -20.66
CA GLY A 64 -23.11 -17.77 -20.77
C GLY A 64 -23.52 -18.42 -22.11
N SER A 65 -22.59 -18.57 -23.06
CA SER A 65 -22.84 -19.19 -24.36
C SER A 65 -21.84 -20.31 -24.72
N GLN A 66 -21.05 -20.79 -23.75
CA GLN A 66 -20.12 -21.92 -23.95
C GLN A 66 -20.22 -22.92 -22.78
N ASN A 67 -21.45 -23.35 -22.50
CA ASN A 67 -21.79 -24.63 -21.86
C ASN A 67 -23.33 -24.72 -21.82
N ALA A 68 -23.94 -24.98 -22.97
CA ALA A 68 -25.32 -25.46 -23.14
C ALA A 68 -25.33 -26.45 -24.29
#